data_AF-A0A5C4X9E8-F1
#
_entry.id   AF-A0A5C4X9E8-F1
#
_cell.length_a   1.000
_cell.length_b   1.000
_cell.length_c   1.000
_cell.angle_alpha   90.00
_cell.angle_beta   90.00
_cell.angle_gamma   90.00
#
_symmetry.space_group_name_H-M   'P 1'
#
loop_
_entity.id
_entity.type
_entity.pdbx_description
1 polymer ?
#
loop_
_entity_poly.entity_id
_entity_poly.type
_entity_poly.pdbx_seq_one_letter_code
_entity_poly.pdbx_strand_id
1 'polypeptide(L)'
;MSQQRDQQHGRQSGQAGHDVHDPDGVRLQKVLAGAGMGSRRACEELIARGRVRVDGEVVTELGVRVDPATAQVEVDGMLLQLDTTKVYLAMNKPRGYLSAMSDPEGRLTLADILDDRTEQGVRLFHVGRLDVDTEGLILLTNDGDLAHRLQHPSFEVPRTYVAEIHGPVERGIGKRLRDGVELEDGLAKADSFRLVDSAPGKAFVEIVLHEGRKHVVRRMLEEVGYPVIRLARTAIGPIQLGDLRPGVTRALTREEVSTLRSAGPGSQPGARTPRPKGQRPVAKAPDRRGIQMVTGASRRTAASSKSTRAAKAAKARGAAQQRRQQRGQQGGR
;
A
#
# COMPACT_ATOMS: atom_id res chain seq x y z
N MET A 1 -51.41 55.80 24.80
CA MET A 1 -50.20 55.18 25.37
C MET A 1 -50.27 53.70 25.05
N SER A 2 -50.05 53.30 23.80
CA SER A 2 -48.72 53.03 23.21
C SER A 2 -48.05 51.84 23.86
N GLN A 3 -48.20 50.68 23.24
CA GLN A 3 -47.12 49.69 23.05
C GLN A 3 -47.55 48.66 21.99
N GLN A 4 -47.30 49.02 20.73
CA GLN A 4 -46.84 48.09 19.70
C GLN A 4 -45.41 47.66 20.05
N ARG A 5 -45.07 46.38 19.78
CA ARG A 5 -43.74 45.74 19.59
C ARG A 5 -43.97 44.23 19.74
N ASP A 6 -43.47 43.31 18.93
CA ASP A 6 -42.75 43.34 17.66
C ASP A 6 -43.03 41.96 17.04
N GLN A 7 -43.65 41.93 15.85
CA GLN A 7 -43.58 40.77 14.96
C GLN A 7 -42.30 40.92 14.14
N GLN A 8 -41.23 40.22 14.51
CA GLN A 8 -40.02 40.11 13.69
C GLN A 8 -39.76 38.65 13.32
N HIS A 9 -40.26 38.30 12.13
CA HIS A 9 -39.48 37.75 11.02
C HIS A 9 -38.22 36.96 11.38
N GLY A 10 -38.39 35.65 11.63
CA GLY A 10 -37.35 34.66 11.41
C GLY A 10 -37.52 34.04 10.02
N ARG A 11 -37.12 34.77 8.97
CA ARG A 11 -36.92 34.18 7.64
C ARG A 11 -35.81 33.12 7.77
N GLN A 12 -36.18 31.84 7.84
CA GLN A 12 -35.25 30.77 7.57
C GLN A 12 -34.84 30.92 6.11
N SER A 13 -33.63 31.45 5.90
CA SER A 13 -32.94 31.46 4.64
C SER A 13 -32.72 30.01 4.21
N GLY A 14 -33.62 29.48 3.39
CA GLY A 14 -33.29 28.34 2.55
C GLY A 14 -32.06 28.70 1.73
N GLN A 15 -30.98 27.95 1.92
CA GLN A 15 -29.90 27.94 0.94
C GLN A 15 -30.55 27.55 -0.38
N ALA A 16 -30.57 28.49 -1.34
CA ALA A 16 -30.94 28.18 -2.70
C ALA A 16 -30.01 27.05 -3.16
N GLY A 17 -30.60 25.88 -3.47
CA GLY A 17 -29.84 24.71 -3.93
C GLY A 17 -28.94 25.12 -5.07
N HIS A 18 -27.67 24.80 -4.96
CA HIS A 18 -26.73 25.04 -6.03
C HIS A 18 -27.08 24.04 -7.13
N ASP A 19 -27.55 24.51 -8.28
CA ASP A 19 -27.85 23.61 -9.38
C ASP A 19 -26.55 22.98 -9.87
N VAL A 20 -26.34 21.72 -9.49
CA VAL A 20 -25.17 20.91 -9.87
C VAL A 20 -25.19 20.54 -11.35
N HIS A 21 -26.27 20.83 -12.08
CA HIS A 21 -26.39 20.50 -13.50
C HIS A 21 -25.68 21.52 -14.39
N ASP A 22 -24.62 21.07 -15.05
CA ASP A 22 -23.95 21.78 -16.13
C ASP A 22 -24.37 21.21 -17.51
N PRO A 23 -25.15 21.95 -18.32
CA PRO A 23 -25.62 21.46 -19.62
C PRO A 23 -24.48 21.09 -20.60
N ASP A 24 -23.34 21.78 -20.51
CA ASP A 24 -22.15 21.54 -21.32
C ASP A 24 -21.23 20.47 -20.70
N GLY A 25 -21.48 20.13 -19.43
CA GLY A 25 -20.74 19.14 -18.67
C GLY A 25 -20.85 17.70 -19.17
N VAL A 26 -20.20 16.77 -18.47
CA VAL A 26 -20.22 15.35 -18.76
C VAL A 26 -21.26 14.65 -17.90
N ARG A 27 -22.06 13.76 -18.49
CA ARG A 27 -23.03 12.93 -17.74
C ARG A 27 -22.41 12.27 -16.52
N LEU A 28 -23.03 12.43 -15.35
CA LEU A 28 -22.51 11.98 -14.07
C LEU A 28 -22.16 10.48 -14.06
N GLN A 29 -23.02 9.60 -14.62
CA GLN A 29 -22.70 8.17 -14.71
C GLN A 29 -21.50 7.85 -15.61
N LYS A 30 -21.19 8.71 -16.59
CA LYS A 30 -19.97 8.59 -17.42
C LYS A 30 -18.75 9.06 -16.64
N VAL A 31 -18.87 10.12 -15.83
CA VAL A 31 -17.82 10.59 -14.93
C VAL A 31 -17.48 9.52 -13.89
N LEU A 32 -18.49 8.97 -13.21
CA LEU A 32 -18.33 7.89 -12.22
C LEU A 32 -17.67 6.64 -12.82
N ALA A 33 -18.11 6.21 -14.01
CA ALA A 33 -17.51 5.07 -14.70
C ALA A 33 -16.06 5.36 -15.13
N GLY A 34 -15.78 6.59 -15.58
CA GLY A 34 -14.42 7.06 -15.89
C GLY A 34 -13.51 7.08 -14.65
N ALA A 35 -14.10 7.31 -13.47
CA ALA A 35 -13.45 7.26 -12.17
C ALA A 35 -13.27 5.82 -11.62
N GLY A 36 -13.77 4.80 -12.32
CA GLY A 36 -13.61 3.40 -11.92
C GLY A 36 -14.76 2.84 -11.08
N MET A 37 -15.83 3.59 -10.82
CA MET A 37 -16.94 3.15 -9.95
C MET A 37 -17.86 2.06 -10.53
N GLY A 38 -17.41 1.38 -11.59
CA GLY A 38 -18.11 0.32 -12.30
C GLY A 38 -18.59 0.71 -13.69
N SER A 39 -19.52 -0.09 -14.23
CA SER A 39 -20.15 0.22 -15.51
C SER A 39 -21.05 1.46 -15.41
N ARG A 40 -21.36 2.13 -16.52
CA ARG A 40 -22.28 3.27 -16.52
C ARG A 40 -23.64 2.94 -15.91
N ARG A 41 -24.19 1.74 -16.18
CA ARG A 41 -25.45 1.26 -15.59
C ARG A 41 -25.34 1.04 -14.08
N ALA A 42 -24.23 0.47 -13.62
CA ALA A 42 -23.97 0.33 -12.19
C ALA A 42 -23.84 1.70 -11.51
N CYS A 43 -23.28 2.69 -12.21
CA CYS A 43 -23.20 4.06 -11.69
C CYS A 43 -24.58 4.74 -11.62
N GLU A 44 -25.49 4.47 -12.55
CA GLU A 44 -26.88 4.96 -12.47
C GLU A 44 -27.58 4.43 -11.21
N GLU A 45 -27.35 3.16 -10.85
CA GLU A 45 -27.84 2.59 -9.59
C GLU A 45 -27.26 3.27 -8.34
N LEU A 46 -25.99 3.68 -8.38
CA LEU A 46 -25.37 4.43 -7.27
C LEU A 46 -26.04 5.79 -7.09
N ILE A 47 -26.29 6.50 -8.21
CA ILE A 47 -26.99 7.79 -8.22
C ILE A 47 -28.40 7.61 -7.67
N ALA A 48 -29.20 6.70 -8.24
CA ALA A 48 -30.59 6.48 -7.85
C ALA A 48 -30.77 6.12 -6.36
N ARG A 49 -29.76 5.49 -5.74
CA ARG A 49 -29.74 5.16 -4.31
C ARG A 49 -29.27 6.31 -3.41
N GLY A 50 -29.00 7.49 -3.97
CA GLY A 50 -28.53 8.67 -3.22
C GLY A 50 -27.13 8.49 -2.63
N ARG A 51 -26.31 7.62 -3.24
CA ARG A 51 -24.94 7.34 -2.76
C ARG A 51 -23.90 8.31 -3.33
N VAL A 52 -24.30 9.18 -4.24
CA VAL A 52 -23.44 10.12 -4.95
C VAL A 52 -23.71 11.53 -4.46
N ARG A 53 -22.65 12.28 -4.16
CA ARG A 53 -22.71 13.72 -3.91
C ARG A 53 -21.91 14.47 -4.95
N VAL A 54 -22.40 15.64 -5.34
CA VAL A 54 -21.70 16.60 -6.20
C VAL A 54 -21.70 17.93 -5.46
N ASP A 55 -20.53 18.48 -5.18
CA ASP A 55 -20.33 19.74 -4.46
C ASP A 55 -21.09 19.80 -3.12
N GLY A 56 -21.16 18.64 -2.45
CA GLY A 56 -21.84 18.45 -1.16
C GLY A 56 -23.32 18.09 -1.25
N GLU A 57 -23.96 18.22 -2.41
CA GLU A 57 -25.37 17.90 -2.60
C GLU A 57 -25.60 16.45 -3.05
N VAL A 58 -26.56 15.75 -2.42
CA VAL A 58 -26.90 14.37 -2.79
C VAL A 58 -27.67 14.36 -4.11
N VAL A 59 -27.11 13.70 -5.12
CA VAL A 59 -27.72 13.59 -6.45
C VAL A 59 -28.43 12.24 -6.58
N THR A 60 -29.74 12.29 -6.82
CA THR A 60 -30.56 11.10 -7.10
C THR A 60 -31.14 11.08 -8.53
N GLU A 61 -31.12 12.23 -9.20
CA GLU A 61 -31.65 12.36 -10.56
C GLU A 61 -30.68 11.80 -11.61
N LEU A 62 -31.20 10.97 -12.51
CA LEU A 62 -30.44 10.46 -13.64
C LEU A 62 -30.35 11.49 -14.76
N GLY A 63 -29.19 11.59 -15.40
CA GLY A 63 -28.98 12.51 -16.51
C GLY A 63 -28.32 13.83 -16.10
N VAL A 64 -28.09 14.07 -14.81
CA VAL A 64 -27.25 15.15 -14.30
C VAL A 64 -25.89 15.14 -15.00
N ARG A 65 -25.41 16.33 -15.35
CA ARG A 65 -24.15 16.56 -16.03
C ARG A 65 -23.31 17.49 -15.17
N VAL A 66 -22.01 17.23 -15.11
CA VAL A 66 -21.07 17.98 -14.26
C VAL A 66 -19.79 18.24 -15.04
N ASP A 67 -19.13 19.36 -14.79
CA ASP A 67 -17.78 19.61 -15.31
C ASP A 67 -16.74 18.85 -14.46
N PRO A 68 -16.05 17.83 -15.01
CA PRO A 68 -15.07 17.05 -14.25
C PRO A 68 -13.82 17.85 -13.83
N ALA A 69 -13.60 19.03 -14.41
CA ALA A 69 -12.46 19.87 -14.06
C ALA A 69 -12.68 20.66 -12.76
N THR A 70 -13.94 20.92 -12.40
CA THR A 70 -14.31 21.79 -11.28
C THR A 70 -15.16 21.09 -10.22
N ALA A 71 -16.00 20.13 -10.61
CA ALA A 71 -16.93 19.46 -9.71
C ALA A 71 -16.22 18.54 -8.70
N GLN A 72 -16.63 18.64 -7.43
CA GLN A 72 -16.26 17.70 -6.37
C GLN A 72 -17.28 16.57 -6.29
N VAL A 73 -16.92 15.42 -6.85
CA VAL A 73 -17.81 14.24 -6.86
C VAL A 73 -17.39 13.24 -5.79
N GLU A 74 -18.31 12.85 -4.92
CA GLU A 74 -18.11 11.83 -3.89
C GLU A 74 -19.05 10.64 -4.12
N VAL A 75 -18.58 9.44 -3.79
CA VAL A 75 -19.42 8.25 -3.68
C VAL A 75 -19.22 7.62 -2.32
N ASP A 76 -20.30 7.49 -1.54
CA ASP A 76 -20.26 7.01 -0.16
C ASP A 76 -19.25 7.77 0.74
N GLY A 77 -19.09 9.08 0.49
CA GLY A 77 -18.11 9.92 1.19
C GLY A 77 -16.66 9.76 0.70
N MET A 78 -16.42 8.97 -0.36
CA MET A 78 -15.11 8.87 -1.02
C MET A 78 -15.01 9.87 -2.16
N LEU A 79 -14.08 10.82 -2.04
CA LEU A 79 -13.85 11.84 -3.06
C LEU A 79 -13.17 11.25 -4.30
N LEU A 80 -13.76 11.47 -5.48
CA LEU A 80 -13.26 10.94 -6.75
C LEU A 80 -12.16 11.82 -7.33
N GLN A 81 -11.11 11.20 -7.89
CA GLN A 81 -10.15 11.93 -8.70
C GLN A 81 -10.53 11.91 -10.18
N LEU A 82 -10.96 13.08 -10.67
CA LEU A 82 -11.43 13.30 -12.04
C LEU A 82 -10.34 13.86 -12.96
N ASP A 83 -9.35 14.58 -12.44
CA ASP A 83 -8.27 15.18 -13.23
C ASP A 83 -7.36 14.08 -13.81
N THR A 84 -7.30 14.04 -15.15
CA THR A 84 -6.53 13.05 -15.90
C THR A 84 -5.07 13.43 -16.13
N THR A 85 -4.69 14.67 -15.82
CA THR A 85 -3.30 15.16 -15.89
C THR A 85 -2.49 14.78 -14.66
N LYS A 86 -3.17 14.39 -13.57
CA LYS A 86 -2.50 13.93 -12.36
C LYS A 86 -1.92 12.54 -12.54
N VAL A 87 -0.70 12.37 -12.07
CA VAL A 87 0.04 11.12 -12.10
C VAL A 87 0.20 10.62 -10.68
N TYR A 88 -0.08 9.33 -10.47
CA TYR A 88 0.05 8.68 -9.17
C TYR A 88 0.77 7.35 -9.35
N LEU A 89 1.94 7.22 -8.73
CA LEU A 89 2.76 6.02 -8.81
C LEU A 89 2.99 5.44 -7.42
N ALA A 90 2.97 4.11 -7.34
CA ALA A 90 3.61 3.36 -6.28
C ALA A 90 4.94 2.81 -6.81
N MET A 91 6.00 2.99 -6.03
CA MET A 91 7.33 2.47 -6.30
C MET A 91 7.78 1.60 -5.14
N ASN A 92 8.39 0.45 -5.46
CA ASN A 92 9.19 -0.26 -4.48
C ASN A 92 10.62 0.28 -4.53
N LYS A 93 10.96 1.20 -3.63
CA LYS A 93 12.29 1.79 -3.54
C LYS A 93 13.30 0.72 -3.12
N PRO A 94 14.37 0.49 -3.89
CA PRO A 94 15.46 -0.38 -3.47
C PRO A 94 16.30 0.23 -2.34
N ARG A 95 17.02 -0.64 -1.63
CA ARG A 95 18.07 -0.24 -0.70
C ARG A 95 19.23 0.41 -1.46
N GLY A 96 19.89 1.37 -0.85
CA GLY A 96 21.02 2.11 -1.45
C GLY A 96 20.60 3.32 -2.28
N TYR A 97 19.31 3.51 -2.55
CA TYR A 97 18.79 4.68 -3.24
C TYR A 97 18.39 5.78 -2.24
N LEU A 98 18.59 7.04 -2.60
CA LEU A 98 18.06 8.19 -1.89
C LEU A 98 16.60 8.41 -2.24
N SER A 99 15.81 8.86 -1.26
CA SER A 99 14.48 9.42 -1.52
C SER A 99 14.61 10.88 -1.94
N ALA A 100 15.11 11.09 -3.16
CA ALA A 100 15.32 12.39 -3.78
C ALA A 100 15.09 12.30 -5.31
N MET A 101 14.88 13.44 -5.95
CA MET A 101 14.78 13.57 -7.43
C MET A 101 16.07 14.11 -8.07
N SER A 102 17.04 14.52 -7.27
CA SER A 102 18.38 14.92 -7.70
C SER A 102 19.34 14.81 -6.51
N ASP A 103 20.62 14.57 -6.80
CA ASP A 103 21.68 14.52 -5.79
C ASP A 103 22.98 15.12 -6.34
N PRO A 104 23.51 16.22 -5.75
CA PRO A 104 24.76 16.84 -6.23
C PRO A 104 26.00 15.93 -6.11
N GLU A 105 25.97 14.95 -5.21
CA GLU A 105 27.07 14.01 -4.97
C GLU A 105 27.01 12.78 -5.92
N GLY A 106 26.03 12.71 -6.81
CA GLY A 106 25.91 11.63 -7.80
C GLY A 106 25.51 10.27 -7.21
N ARG A 107 24.90 10.24 -6.03
CA ARG A 107 24.35 9.01 -5.45
C ARG A 107 23.08 8.60 -6.20
N LEU A 108 22.74 7.31 -6.14
CA LEU A 108 21.52 6.77 -6.74
C LEU A 108 20.28 7.38 -6.07
N THR A 109 19.31 7.83 -6.86
CA THR A 109 18.09 8.54 -6.47
C THR A 109 16.84 7.92 -7.09
N LEU A 110 15.65 8.38 -6.71
CA LEU A 110 14.41 7.91 -7.33
C LEU A 110 14.30 8.32 -8.79
N ALA A 111 14.98 9.40 -9.20
CA ALA A 111 14.99 9.86 -10.58
C ALA A 111 15.61 8.81 -11.50
N ASP A 112 16.70 8.15 -11.09
CA ASP A 112 17.38 7.08 -11.84
C ASP A 112 16.51 5.82 -12.06
N ILE A 113 15.39 5.71 -11.33
CA ILE A 113 14.39 4.64 -11.53
C ILE A 113 13.27 5.11 -12.47
N LEU A 114 13.09 6.41 -12.61
CA LEU A 114 12.01 7.08 -13.34
C LEU A 114 12.45 7.64 -14.69
N ASP A 115 13.70 7.43 -15.11
CA ASP A 115 14.34 8.04 -16.29
C ASP A 115 13.37 8.23 -17.48
N ASP A 116 12.72 7.16 -17.97
CA ASP A 116 11.76 7.23 -19.09
C ASP A 116 10.61 8.26 -18.91
N ARG A 117 10.15 8.50 -17.68
CA ARG A 117 9.05 9.43 -17.35
C ARG A 117 9.54 10.84 -17.08
N THR A 118 10.73 10.96 -16.50
CA THR A 118 11.39 12.26 -16.30
C THR A 118 11.75 12.87 -17.67
N GLU A 119 12.19 12.02 -18.61
CA GLU A 119 12.44 12.39 -20.02
C GLU A 119 11.16 12.86 -20.76
N GLN A 120 9.99 12.36 -20.36
CA GLN A 120 8.69 12.80 -20.89
C GLN A 120 8.20 14.14 -20.30
N GLY A 121 9.01 14.82 -19.49
CA GLY A 121 8.69 16.13 -18.91
C GLY A 121 7.70 16.09 -17.75
N VAL A 122 7.35 14.91 -17.23
CA VAL A 122 6.43 14.78 -16.10
C VAL A 122 7.16 15.06 -14.79
N ARG A 123 6.94 16.24 -14.21
CA ARG A 123 7.54 16.62 -12.92
C ARG A 123 6.83 15.93 -11.76
N LEU A 124 7.42 14.84 -11.26
CA LEU A 124 6.97 14.11 -10.08
C LEU A 124 7.77 14.49 -8.84
N PHE A 125 7.13 14.36 -7.67
CA PHE A 125 7.77 14.41 -6.36
C PHE A 125 7.37 13.19 -5.54
N HIS A 126 8.22 12.85 -4.57
CA HIS A 126 7.99 11.72 -3.67
C HIS A 126 7.11 12.12 -2.47
N VAL A 127 6.26 11.19 -2.03
CA VAL A 127 5.40 11.36 -0.86
C VAL A 127 6.11 10.84 0.37
N GLY A 128 6.65 11.77 1.16
CA GLY A 128 7.50 11.46 2.30
C GLY A 128 8.85 10.90 1.87
N ARG A 129 9.60 10.33 2.81
CA ARG A 129 10.94 9.78 2.56
C ARG A 129 11.07 8.38 3.14
N LEU A 130 12.02 7.63 2.58
CA LEU A 130 12.62 6.44 3.15
C LEU A 130 14.12 6.63 3.21
N ASP A 131 14.73 6.12 4.28
CA ASP A 131 16.17 6.19 4.46
C ASP A 131 16.90 5.39 3.36
N VAL A 132 18.17 5.67 3.15
CA VAL A 132 18.99 5.00 2.12
C VAL A 132 18.98 3.48 2.33
N ASP A 133 19.07 3.05 3.58
CA ASP A 133 19.12 1.64 3.97
C ASP A 133 17.74 0.98 4.10
N THR A 134 16.66 1.73 3.81
CA THR A 134 15.27 1.28 3.93
C THR A 134 14.65 1.06 2.56
N GLU A 135 13.93 -0.05 2.44
CA GLU A 135 13.28 -0.53 1.21
C GLU A 135 11.77 -0.27 1.25
N GLY A 136 11.12 -0.48 0.10
CA GLY A 136 9.67 -0.66 0.05
C GLY A 136 8.90 0.52 -0.50
N LEU A 137 7.63 0.59 -0.14
CA LEU A 137 6.64 1.45 -0.77
C LEU A 137 6.95 2.93 -0.57
N ILE A 138 7.10 3.65 -1.67
CA ILE A 138 7.06 5.11 -1.73
C ILE A 138 6.10 5.51 -2.85
N LEU A 139 5.28 6.53 -2.59
CA LEU A 139 4.38 7.07 -3.60
C LEU A 139 5.05 8.25 -4.30
N LEU A 140 4.77 8.44 -5.58
CA LEU A 140 5.18 9.62 -6.34
C LEU A 140 3.99 10.23 -7.06
N THR A 141 3.91 11.55 -7.09
CA THR A 141 2.82 12.26 -7.74
C THR A 141 3.24 13.67 -8.17
N ASN A 142 2.44 14.28 -9.05
CA ASN A 142 2.47 15.72 -9.35
C ASN A 142 1.30 16.47 -8.68
N ASP A 143 0.54 15.79 -7.81
CA ASP A 143 -0.56 16.34 -7.03
C ASP A 143 -0.09 16.78 -5.63
N GLY A 144 0.06 18.10 -5.47
CA GLY A 144 0.60 18.68 -4.25
C GLY A 144 -0.33 18.49 -3.05
N ASP A 145 -1.64 18.55 -3.27
CA ASP A 145 -2.64 18.45 -2.22
C ASP A 145 -2.68 17.04 -1.65
N LEU A 146 -2.66 16.03 -2.51
CA LEU A 146 -2.59 14.64 -2.05
C LEU A 146 -1.28 14.37 -1.31
N ALA A 147 -0.15 14.85 -1.83
CA ALA A 147 1.13 14.65 -1.16
C ALA A 147 1.21 15.35 0.20
N HIS A 148 0.70 16.58 0.30
CA HIS A 148 0.60 17.29 1.58
C HIS A 148 -0.26 16.48 2.55
N ARG A 149 -1.47 16.08 2.14
CA ARG A 149 -2.40 15.31 2.97
C ARG A 149 -1.77 14.03 3.49
N LEU A 150 -1.07 13.30 2.63
CA LEU A 150 -0.41 12.08 3.04
C LEU A 150 0.76 12.37 3.99
N GLN A 151 1.57 13.41 3.76
CA GLN A 151 2.77 13.69 4.57
C GLN A 151 2.49 14.38 5.91
N HIS A 152 1.45 15.20 5.98
CA HIS A 152 1.22 16.06 7.13
C HIS A 152 0.73 15.25 8.34
N PRO A 153 1.34 15.41 9.53
CA PRO A 153 1.04 14.58 10.71
C PRO A 153 -0.43 14.60 11.14
N SER A 154 -1.14 15.72 10.96
CA SER A 154 -2.55 15.88 11.39
C SER A 154 -3.54 14.93 10.71
N PHE A 155 -3.18 14.33 9.57
CA PHE A 155 -4.04 13.36 8.89
C PHE A 155 -3.81 11.93 9.38
N GLU A 156 -2.77 11.71 10.20
CA GLU A 156 -2.48 10.44 10.87
C GLU A 156 -2.55 9.21 9.94
N VAL A 157 -2.11 9.38 8.69
CA VAL A 157 -2.16 8.29 7.71
C VAL A 157 -1.22 7.16 8.17
N PRO A 158 -1.69 5.92 8.33
CA PRO A 158 -0.86 4.86 8.89
C PRO A 158 0.19 4.39 7.88
N ARG A 159 1.39 4.07 8.37
CA ARG A 159 2.49 3.47 7.62
C ARG A 159 2.79 2.13 8.25
N THR A 160 2.75 1.08 7.43
CA THR A 160 3.07 -0.27 7.89
C THR A 160 4.48 -0.61 7.44
N TYR A 161 5.29 -1.08 8.38
CA TYR A 161 6.65 -1.54 8.16
C TYR A 161 6.77 -3.00 8.55
N VAL A 162 7.61 -3.73 7.84
CA VAL A 162 8.13 -5.03 8.26
C VAL A 162 9.61 -4.88 8.53
N ALA A 163 10.03 -5.24 9.74
CA ALA A 163 11.40 -5.21 10.19
C ALA A 163 11.93 -6.63 10.42
N GLU A 164 13.14 -6.89 9.92
CA GLU A 164 13.95 -8.05 10.31
C GLU A 164 14.80 -7.66 11.52
N ILE A 165 14.68 -8.40 12.61
CA ILE A 165 15.40 -8.19 13.87
C ILE A 165 16.02 -9.51 14.36
N HIS A 166 16.91 -9.42 15.35
CA HIS A 166 17.41 -10.62 16.04
C HIS A 166 16.30 -11.28 16.85
N GLY A 167 16.22 -12.61 16.76
CA GLY A 167 15.30 -13.44 17.54
C GLY A 167 16.02 -14.22 18.64
N PRO A 168 15.30 -14.80 19.61
CA PRO A 168 13.83 -14.77 19.74
C PRO A 168 13.30 -13.42 20.26
N VAL A 169 12.04 -13.11 19.93
CA VAL A 169 11.35 -11.89 20.37
C VAL A 169 10.63 -12.16 21.70
N GLU A 170 10.96 -11.39 22.73
CA GLU A 170 10.35 -11.51 24.05
C GLU A 170 8.84 -11.22 24.03
N ARG A 171 8.10 -11.90 24.90
CA ARG A 171 6.69 -11.58 25.14
C ARG A 171 6.59 -10.17 25.76
N GLY A 172 5.62 -9.38 25.30
CA GLY A 172 5.33 -8.06 25.88
C GLY A 172 5.99 -6.87 25.19
N ILE A 173 6.95 -7.08 24.27
CA ILE A 173 7.55 -5.98 23.47
C ILE A 173 6.48 -5.19 22.72
N GLY A 174 5.54 -5.88 22.09
CA GLY A 174 4.44 -5.23 21.39
C GLY A 174 3.57 -4.37 22.31
N LYS A 175 3.45 -4.73 23.60
CA LYS A 175 2.75 -3.89 24.59
C LYS A 175 3.59 -2.65 24.90
N ARG A 176 4.88 -2.81 25.20
CA ARG A 176 5.80 -1.68 25.44
C ARG A 176 5.78 -0.66 24.31
N LEU A 177 5.87 -1.12 23.05
CA LEU A 177 5.85 -0.23 21.88
C LEU A 177 4.51 0.51 21.71
N ARG A 178 3.38 -0.10 22.11
CA ARG A 178 2.06 0.55 22.07
C ARG A 178 1.82 1.50 23.25
N ASP A 179 2.31 1.14 24.44
CA ASP A 179 2.24 1.99 25.63
C ASP A 179 3.10 3.26 25.43
N GLY A 180 4.21 3.11 24.72
CA GLY A 180 5.10 4.17 24.26
C GLY A 180 6.53 4.00 24.74
N VAL A 181 7.46 4.55 23.97
CA VAL A 181 8.90 4.47 24.20
C VAL A 181 9.48 5.87 24.09
N GLU A 182 10.26 6.28 25.10
CA GLU A 182 10.91 7.59 25.10
C GLU A 182 12.10 7.60 24.14
N LEU A 183 12.10 8.53 23.18
CA LEU A 183 13.21 8.75 22.27
C LEU A 183 13.82 10.14 22.53
N GLU A 184 14.98 10.43 21.94
CA GLU A 184 15.64 11.74 22.07
C GLU A 184 14.76 12.93 21.66
N ASP A 185 13.80 12.73 20.75
CA ASP A 185 12.86 13.74 20.28
C ASP A 185 11.45 13.58 20.86
N GLY A 186 11.33 12.85 21.98
CA GLY A 186 10.11 12.67 22.76
C GLY A 186 9.43 11.30 22.57
N LEU A 187 8.35 11.08 23.31
CA LEU A 187 7.59 9.82 23.35
C LEU A 187 7.10 9.37 21.96
N ALA A 188 7.40 8.13 21.56
CA ALA A 188 6.93 7.49 20.33
C ALA A 188 6.05 6.28 20.63
N LYS A 189 4.99 6.09 19.84
CA LYS A 189 4.00 5.01 20.05
C LYS A 189 3.68 4.29 18.75
N ALA A 190 3.72 2.96 18.79
CA ALA A 190 3.22 2.12 17.72
C ALA A 190 1.69 2.00 17.83
N ASP A 191 0.99 2.09 16.71
CA ASP A 191 -0.44 1.78 16.64
C ASP A 191 -0.66 0.27 16.75
N SER A 192 0.22 -0.49 16.11
CA SER A 192 0.18 -1.95 16.08
C SER A 192 1.58 -2.54 16.06
N PHE A 193 1.71 -3.70 16.68
CA PHE A 193 2.90 -4.54 16.63
C PHE A 193 2.49 -5.99 16.53
N ARG A 194 3.09 -6.74 15.60
CA ARG A 194 2.82 -8.15 15.38
C ARG A 194 4.11 -8.90 15.01
N LEU A 195 4.33 -10.06 15.64
CA LEU A 195 5.31 -11.03 15.14
C LEU A 195 4.71 -11.72 13.90
N VAL A 196 5.34 -11.54 12.75
CA VAL A 196 4.88 -12.07 11.47
C VAL A 196 5.43 -13.47 11.24
N ASP A 197 6.74 -13.64 11.47
CA ASP A 197 7.44 -14.91 11.29
C ASP A 197 8.71 -14.94 12.17
N SER A 198 9.24 -16.13 12.41
CA SER A 198 10.46 -16.32 13.19
C SER A 198 11.30 -17.47 12.63
N ALA A 199 12.60 -17.24 12.53
CA ALA A 199 13.59 -18.22 12.12
C ALA A 199 14.71 -18.31 13.18
N PRO A 200 15.57 -19.34 13.17
CA PRO A 200 16.71 -19.40 14.08
C PRO A 200 17.57 -18.12 14.00
N GLY A 201 17.68 -17.41 15.12
CA GLY A 201 18.44 -16.16 15.25
C GLY A 201 17.80 -14.90 14.64
N LYS A 202 16.61 -15.01 14.04
CA LYS A 202 15.94 -13.89 13.34
C LYS A 202 14.43 -13.88 13.57
N ALA A 203 13.83 -12.70 13.54
CA ALA A 203 12.39 -12.55 13.56
C ALA A 203 11.96 -11.44 12.60
N PHE A 204 10.75 -11.59 12.06
CA PHE A 204 10.09 -10.59 11.24
C PHE A 204 8.92 -10.02 12.01
N VAL A 205 8.94 -8.71 12.24
CA VAL A 205 7.88 -8.01 12.98
C VAL A 205 7.25 -6.95 12.10
N GLU A 206 5.95 -6.79 12.23
CA GLU A 206 5.19 -5.73 11.60
C GLU A 206 4.89 -4.64 12.61
N ILE A 207 5.10 -3.39 12.21
CA ILE A 207 4.87 -2.19 13.01
C ILE A 207 4.06 -1.20 12.19
N VAL A 208 3.01 -0.64 12.81
CA VAL A 208 2.20 0.43 12.21
C VAL A 208 2.39 1.71 13.01
N LEU A 209 2.63 2.82 12.30
CA LEU A 209 2.80 4.16 12.85
C LEU A 209 2.07 5.18 11.97
N HIS A 210 1.44 6.19 12.57
CA HIS A 210 0.89 7.33 11.85
C HIS A 210 1.86 8.53 11.79
N GLU A 211 2.97 8.49 12.52
CA GLU A 211 4.01 9.51 12.52
C GLU A 211 5.23 9.17 11.64
N GLY A 212 5.91 10.21 11.16
CA GLY A 212 7.02 10.12 10.21
C GLY A 212 8.35 10.68 10.72
N ARG A 213 8.63 10.59 12.03
CA ARG A 213 9.90 11.07 12.61
C ARG A 213 11.11 10.32 12.03
N LYS A 214 12.26 11.00 11.97
CA LYS A 214 13.50 10.46 11.38
C LYS A 214 13.86 9.11 12.01
N HIS A 215 13.99 8.07 11.20
CA HIS A 215 14.39 6.71 11.63
C HIS A 215 13.54 6.13 12.79
N VAL A 216 12.29 6.57 12.97
CA VAL A 216 11.51 6.27 14.18
C VAL A 216 11.36 4.77 14.46
N VAL A 217 11.08 3.95 13.44
CA VAL A 217 10.95 2.49 13.61
C VAL A 217 12.25 1.87 14.14
N ARG A 218 13.40 2.30 13.60
CA ARG A 218 14.71 1.79 14.01
C ARG A 218 15.00 2.16 15.45
N ARG A 219 14.81 3.44 15.81
CA ARG A 219 15.03 3.96 17.17
C ARG A 219 14.12 3.28 18.20
N MET A 220 12.82 3.16 17.90
CA MET A 220 11.86 2.48 18.78
C MET A 220 12.25 1.02 19.04
N LEU A 221 12.64 0.29 17.99
CA LEU A 221 13.02 -1.11 18.12
C LEU A 221 14.37 -1.29 18.82
N GLU A 222 15.34 -0.40 18.57
CA GLU A 222 16.63 -0.37 19.25
C GLU A 222 16.48 -0.10 20.76
N GLU A 223 15.64 0.86 21.15
CA GLU A 223 15.37 1.21 22.55
C GLU A 223 14.72 0.06 23.34
N VAL A 224 13.95 -0.81 22.66
CA VAL A 224 13.40 -2.02 23.29
C VAL A 224 14.34 -3.24 23.21
N GLY A 225 15.56 -3.07 22.70
CA GLY A 225 16.61 -4.09 22.64
C GLY A 225 16.70 -4.90 21.34
N TYR A 226 16.03 -4.47 20.28
CA TYR A 226 15.90 -5.21 19.01
C TYR A 226 16.34 -4.36 17.81
N PRO A 227 17.63 -4.03 17.68
CA PRO A 227 18.13 -3.23 16.56
C PRO A 227 17.75 -3.86 15.22
N VAL A 228 17.34 -3.00 14.28
CA VAL A 228 16.79 -3.41 12.98
C VAL A 228 17.89 -3.80 12.00
N ILE A 229 17.86 -5.04 11.51
CA ILE A 229 18.76 -5.56 10.48
C ILE A 229 18.33 -5.09 9.10
N ARG A 230 17.04 -5.23 8.78
CA ARG A 230 16.43 -4.75 7.53
C ARG A 230 15.07 -4.15 7.80
N LEU A 231 14.71 -3.12 7.03
CA LEU A 231 13.43 -2.44 7.14
C LEU A 231 12.81 -2.27 5.75
N ALA A 232 11.54 -2.64 5.62
CA ALA A 232 10.75 -2.39 4.44
C ALA A 232 9.41 -1.75 4.81
N ARG A 233 9.06 -0.63 4.17
CA ARG A 233 7.69 -0.10 4.25
C ARG A 233 6.78 -0.89 3.32
N THR A 234 5.76 -1.54 3.85
CA THR A 234 4.88 -2.44 3.10
C THR A 234 3.52 -1.82 2.79
N ALA A 235 3.12 -0.75 3.48
CA ALA A 235 1.91 0.00 3.15
C ALA A 235 1.97 1.48 3.56
N ILE A 236 1.19 2.31 2.84
CA ILE A 236 0.87 3.70 3.16
C ILE A 236 -0.64 3.84 3.07
N GLY A 237 -1.30 4.03 4.21
CA GLY A 237 -2.75 4.00 4.32
C GLY A 237 -3.33 2.73 3.66
N PRO A 238 -4.30 2.87 2.74
CA PRO A 238 -4.91 1.74 2.06
C PRO A 238 -3.99 1.05 1.03
N ILE A 239 -2.89 1.68 0.63
CA ILE A 239 -2.05 1.20 -0.47
C ILE A 239 -1.00 0.23 0.04
N GLN A 240 -1.04 -0.98 -0.51
CA GLN A 240 -0.06 -2.03 -0.24
C GLN A 240 1.05 -2.06 -1.29
N LEU A 241 2.25 -2.45 -0.85
CA LEU A 241 3.38 -2.81 -1.71
C LEU A 241 3.06 -4.02 -2.60
N GLY A 242 2.40 -5.03 -2.02
CA GLY A 242 2.04 -6.27 -2.71
C GLY A 242 3.25 -6.99 -3.29
N ASP A 243 3.11 -7.48 -4.53
CA ASP A 243 4.15 -8.22 -5.25
C ASP A 243 5.04 -7.30 -6.12
N LEU A 244 5.03 -5.98 -5.86
CA LEU A 244 5.84 -5.01 -6.60
C LEU A 244 7.33 -5.25 -6.32
N ARG A 245 8.11 -5.60 -7.34
CA ARG A 245 9.54 -5.90 -7.20
C ARG A 245 10.35 -4.62 -6.93
N PRO A 246 11.49 -4.71 -6.23
CA PRO A 246 12.39 -3.57 -6.04
C PRO A 246 12.76 -2.89 -7.36
N GLY A 247 12.73 -1.56 -7.38
CA GLY A 247 13.03 -0.72 -8.55
C GLY A 247 11.89 -0.65 -9.57
N VAL A 248 10.75 -1.29 -9.31
CA VAL A 248 9.59 -1.26 -10.21
C VAL A 248 8.59 -0.22 -9.72
N THR A 249 8.01 0.49 -10.68
CA THR A 249 6.88 1.40 -10.47
C THR A 249 5.61 0.80 -11.06
N ARG A 250 4.47 1.19 -10.49
CA ARG A 250 3.15 0.98 -11.06
C ARG A 250 2.31 2.23 -10.90
N ALA A 251 1.36 2.44 -11.83
CA ALA A 251 0.32 3.43 -11.62
C ALA A 251 -0.63 2.98 -10.50
N LEU A 252 -1.10 3.93 -9.69
CA LEU A 252 -2.25 3.71 -8.83
C LEU A 252 -3.52 3.70 -9.69
N THR A 253 -4.47 2.85 -9.29
CA THR A 253 -5.82 2.88 -9.85
C THR A 253 -6.58 4.11 -9.33
N ARG A 254 -7.66 4.50 -10.01
CA ARG A 254 -8.47 5.63 -9.56
C ARG A 254 -9.12 5.39 -8.20
N GLU A 255 -9.58 4.17 -7.96
CA GLU A 255 -10.08 3.72 -6.66
C GLU A 255 -9.01 3.87 -5.56
N GLU A 256 -7.76 3.44 -5.83
CA GLU A 256 -6.64 3.63 -4.89
C GLU A 256 -6.37 5.11 -4.60
N VAL A 257 -6.42 5.98 -5.62
CA VAL A 257 -6.24 7.42 -5.43
C VAL A 257 -7.39 8.02 -4.59
N SER A 258 -8.63 7.63 -4.88
CA SER A 258 -9.81 8.08 -4.12
C SER A 258 -9.78 7.62 -2.67
N THR A 259 -9.40 6.36 -2.40
CA THR A 259 -9.21 5.89 -1.01
C THR A 259 -8.09 6.64 -0.29
N LEU A 260 -6.99 6.99 -0.97
CA LEU A 260 -5.94 7.84 -0.40
C LEU A 260 -6.41 9.27 -0.10
N ARG A 261 -7.32 9.83 -0.92
CA ARG A 261 -7.92 11.15 -0.67
C ARG A 261 -8.85 11.21 0.51
N SER A 262 -9.37 10.06 0.94
CA SER A 262 -10.19 9.94 2.16
C SER A 262 -9.43 9.33 3.34
N ALA A 263 -8.21 8.80 3.13
CA ALA A 263 -7.41 8.15 4.17
C ALA A 263 -7.15 9.04 5.39
N GLY A 264 -7.28 8.46 6.58
CA GLY A 264 -7.03 9.08 7.88
C GLY A 264 -6.77 8.03 8.96
N PRO A 265 -6.95 8.36 10.25
CA PRO A 265 -6.80 7.41 11.35
C PRO A 265 -7.56 6.10 11.09
N GLY A 266 -6.90 4.95 11.30
CA GLY A 266 -7.53 3.63 11.14
C GLY A 266 -7.72 3.14 9.70
N SER A 267 -7.23 3.84 8.68
CA SER A 267 -7.28 3.37 7.29
C SER A 267 -6.45 2.10 7.10
N GLN A 268 -7.11 0.94 7.03
CA GLN A 268 -6.42 -0.34 6.86
C GLN A 268 -6.01 -0.58 5.39
N PRO A 269 -4.92 -1.32 5.15
CA PRO A 269 -4.52 -1.69 3.80
C PRO A 269 -5.60 -2.56 3.13
N GLY A 270 -6.08 -2.17 1.94
CA GLY A 270 -7.11 -2.91 1.20
C GLY A 270 -6.68 -4.32 0.79
N ALA A 271 -7.62 -5.25 0.59
CA ALA A 271 -7.33 -6.61 0.15
C ALA A 271 -6.54 -6.63 -1.17
N ARG A 272 -5.64 -7.64 -1.35
CA ARG A 272 -4.71 -7.78 -2.49
C ARG A 272 -5.39 -7.47 -3.85
N THR A 273 -4.93 -6.44 -4.54
CA THR A 273 -5.42 -6.08 -5.87
C THR A 273 -4.65 -6.83 -6.97
N PRO A 274 -5.31 -7.32 -8.04
CA PRO A 274 -4.64 -7.99 -9.15
C PRO A 274 -3.77 -7.05 -9.98
N ARG A 275 -2.76 -7.64 -10.61
CA ARG A 275 -1.77 -6.99 -11.50
C ARG A 275 -2.44 -6.28 -12.70
N PRO A 276 -2.12 -5.00 -13.00
CA PRO A 276 -2.45 -4.43 -14.30
C PRO A 276 -1.59 -5.11 -15.39
N LYS A 277 -2.24 -5.64 -16.43
CA LYS A 277 -1.57 -6.20 -17.60
C LYS A 277 -0.93 -5.06 -18.41
N GLY A 278 0.38 -5.12 -18.69
CA GLY A 278 1.00 -4.32 -19.76
C GLY A 278 2.19 -3.41 -19.43
N GLN A 279 2.70 -3.36 -18.19
CA GLN A 279 3.89 -2.55 -17.90
C GLN A 279 5.19 -3.36 -18.10
N ARG A 280 6.01 -2.91 -19.06
CA ARG A 280 7.34 -3.48 -19.35
C ARG A 280 8.27 -3.22 -18.16
N PRO A 281 9.02 -4.23 -17.68
CA PRO A 281 10.05 -4.02 -16.68
C PRO A 281 11.28 -3.37 -17.33
N VAL A 282 11.78 -2.29 -16.73
CA VAL A 282 13.12 -1.77 -17.00
C VAL A 282 14.11 -2.50 -16.06
N ALA A 283 15.21 -3.00 -16.61
CA ALA A 283 16.32 -3.64 -15.87
C ALA A 283 17.47 -2.61 -15.76
N LYS A 284 18.39 -2.60 -14.79
CA LYS A 284 18.98 -3.61 -13.88
C LYS A 284 19.24 -2.96 -12.52
N ALA A 285 18.99 -3.66 -11.41
CA ALA A 285 19.43 -3.27 -10.06
C ALA A 285 20.47 -4.28 -9.53
N PRO A 286 21.51 -3.83 -8.79
CA PRO A 286 22.44 -4.72 -8.12
C PRO A 286 21.82 -5.25 -6.80
N ASP A 287 22.20 -6.49 -6.48
CA ASP A 287 21.81 -7.35 -5.36
C ASP A 287 20.32 -7.78 -5.26
N ARG A 288 20.11 -9.10 -5.31
CA ARG A 288 18.84 -9.77 -5.64
C ARG A 288 18.09 -10.35 -4.44
N ARG A 289 18.42 -9.95 -3.22
CA ARG A 289 17.76 -10.48 -2.01
C ARG A 289 17.08 -9.35 -1.25
N GLY A 290 15.93 -8.90 -1.75
CA GLY A 290 14.94 -8.13 -0.99
C GLY A 290 14.22 -9.04 0.03
N ILE A 291 13.55 -8.45 1.01
CA ILE A 291 12.68 -9.21 1.93
C ILE A 291 11.54 -9.82 1.08
N GLN A 292 11.63 -11.11 0.75
CA GLN A 292 10.53 -11.81 0.07
C GLN A 292 9.39 -11.94 1.08
N MET A 293 8.38 -11.09 0.93
CA MET A 293 7.15 -11.15 1.70
C MET A 293 6.47 -12.50 1.46
N VAL A 294 6.43 -13.34 2.49
CA VAL A 294 5.59 -14.53 2.56
C VAL A 294 4.14 -14.04 2.58
N THR A 295 3.45 -14.12 1.44
CA THR A 295 2.00 -13.95 1.42
C THR A 295 1.36 -15.25 1.86
N GLY A 296 0.61 -15.20 2.96
CA GLY A 296 -0.04 -16.36 3.56
C GLY A 296 -1.19 -16.93 2.73
N ALA A 297 -1.44 -18.21 3.00
CA ALA A 297 -2.60 -19.06 2.68
C ALA A 297 -2.63 -19.78 1.30
N SER A 298 -2.09 -21.00 1.29
CA SER A 298 -2.81 -22.14 0.69
C SER A 298 -3.03 -23.20 1.77
N ARG A 299 -4.24 -23.19 2.36
CA ARG A 299 -4.81 -24.40 2.97
C ARG A 299 -4.99 -25.40 1.83
N ARG A 300 -4.17 -26.44 1.78
CA ARG A 300 -4.55 -27.68 1.11
C ARG A 300 -5.06 -28.66 2.14
N THR A 301 -6.38 -28.81 2.13
CA THR A 301 -7.09 -29.95 2.67
C THR A 301 -6.53 -31.25 2.09
N ALA A 302 -6.48 -32.27 2.93
CA ALA A 302 -6.03 -33.60 2.57
C ALA A 302 -7.00 -34.25 1.57
N ALA A 303 -6.47 -34.75 0.45
CA ALA A 303 -6.97 -35.96 -0.22
C ALA A 303 -5.96 -36.47 -1.26
N SER A 304 -5.61 -37.74 -1.15
CA SER A 304 -5.12 -38.64 -2.20
C SER A 304 -3.72 -38.40 -2.81
N SER A 305 -2.72 -39.15 -2.31
CA SER A 305 -1.91 -40.01 -3.18
C SER A 305 -1.10 -41.00 -2.32
N LYS A 306 -1.72 -42.16 -2.08
CA LYS A 306 -0.99 -43.41 -1.78
C LYS A 306 -0.17 -43.79 -3.02
N SER A 307 1.07 -43.33 -3.14
CA SER A 307 2.10 -44.00 -3.95
C SER A 307 3.46 -43.34 -3.75
N THR A 308 4.24 -43.83 -2.79
CA THR A 308 5.73 -43.73 -2.84
C THR A 308 6.44 -44.51 -1.74
N ARG A 309 5.74 -45.24 -0.86
CA ARG A 309 6.39 -46.14 0.11
C ARG A 309 6.69 -47.55 -0.43
N ALA A 310 6.48 -47.80 -1.73
CA ALA A 310 6.84 -49.06 -2.39
C ALA A 310 8.17 -49.01 -3.18
N ALA A 311 8.77 -47.82 -3.39
CA ALA A 311 9.95 -47.68 -4.24
C ALA A 311 11.30 -47.68 -3.50
N LYS A 312 11.32 -47.71 -2.16
CA LYS A 312 12.56 -47.70 -1.36
C LYS A 312 12.94 -49.04 -0.73
N ALA A 313 12.11 -50.09 -0.90
CA ALA A 313 12.40 -51.46 -0.45
C ALA A 313 12.94 -52.37 -1.58
N ALA A 314 12.86 -51.96 -2.85
CA ALA A 314 13.33 -52.76 -3.99
C ALA A 314 14.82 -52.54 -4.33
N LYS A 315 15.46 -51.48 -3.83
CA LYS A 315 16.88 -51.17 -4.14
C LYS A 315 17.89 -51.77 -3.15
N ALA A 316 17.43 -52.39 -2.07
CA ALA A 316 18.27 -53.07 -1.07
C ALA A 316 18.36 -54.59 -1.24
N ARG A 317 17.53 -55.21 -2.10
CA ARG A 317 17.57 -56.67 -2.37
C ARG A 317 18.41 -57.06 -3.60
N GLY A 318 18.70 -56.13 -4.51
CA GLY A 318 19.55 -56.39 -5.68
C GLY A 318 21.06 -56.44 -5.39
N ALA A 319 21.54 -55.69 -4.39
CA ALA A 319 22.98 -55.62 -4.09
C ALA A 319 23.52 -56.81 -3.27
N ALA A 320 22.64 -57.63 -2.67
CA ALA A 320 23.02 -58.82 -1.91
C ALA A 320 23.11 -60.10 -2.77
N GLN A 321 22.51 -60.10 -3.98
CA GLN A 321 22.46 -61.27 -4.86
C GLN A 321 23.65 -61.30 -5.86
N GLN A 322 24.25 -60.15 -6.19
CA GLN A 322 25.47 -60.07 -7.02
C GLN A 322 26.78 -60.31 -6.25
N ARG A 323 26.81 -60.10 -4.91
CA ARG A 323 27.98 -60.42 -4.08
C ARG A 323 28.10 -61.91 -3.72
N ARG A 324 27.05 -62.71 -3.93
CA ARG A 324 27.06 -64.18 -3.72
C ARG A 324 27.50 -64.98 -4.96
N GLN A 325 27.53 -64.37 -6.15
CA GLN A 325 27.97 -65.04 -7.39
C GLN A 325 29.46 -64.81 -7.73
N GLN A 326 30.14 -63.83 -7.11
CA GLN A 326 31.58 -63.60 -7.34
C GLN A 326 32.52 -64.31 -6.33
N ARG A 327 31.98 -65.01 -5.33
CA ARG A 327 32.78 -65.83 -4.38
C ARG A 327 32.78 -67.34 -4.69
N GLY A 328 32.14 -67.77 -5.79
CA GLY A 328 32.07 -69.17 -6.23
C GLY A 328 33.00 -69.55 -7.39
N GLN A 329 33.84 -68.63 -7.88
CA GLN A 329 34.82 -68.88 -8.96
C GLN A 329 36.23 -68.48 -8.51
N GLN A 330 36.73 -69.13 -7.46
CA GLN A 330 38.16 -69.23 -7.12
C GLN A 330 38.29 -70.39 -6.13
N GLY A 331 38.34 -71.60 -6.67
CA GLY A 331 38.42 -72.85 -5.90
C GLY A 331 38.23 -74.03 -6.84
N GLY A 332 39.31 -74.43 -7.53
CA GLY A 332 39.28 -75.60 -8.41
C GLY A 332 40.32 -75.61 -9.53
N ARG A 333 41.61 -75.56 -9.17
CA ARG A 333 42.67 -76.43 -9.68
C ARG A 333 43.90 -76.29 -8.79
#